data_AF-A0AAV6V9Y0-F1
#
_entry.id   AF-A0AAV6V9Y0-F1
#
_cell.length_a   1.000
_cell.length_b   1.000
_cell.length_c   1.000
_cell.angle_alpha   90.00
_cell.angle_beta   90.00
_cell.angle_gamma   90.00
#
_symmetry.space_group_name_H-M   'P 1'
#
loop_
_entity.id
_entity.type
_entity.pdbx_description
1 polymer ?
#
loop_
_entity_poly.entity_id
_entity_poly.type
_entity_poly.pdbx_seq_one_letter_code
_entity_poly.pdbx_strand_id
1 'polypeptide(L)'
;EDGRVRDNFETTVRMSTYLLAFIVSDFKRNGNDKFAVWCRESVLDTTAYALEVGPKMLEFFESFFKIKYPLPKMDMAAIPDFSAGAMENWGLITYRETASLYDPRYSSASNKQRVATVISHELAHQWFGNLVTPAWWDDLWLNEGFASYVEYLGVEAVHPEWQMERQFVLDDLHDVLDLDSLRTSHPISVPVGHPDEINEIFDRISYGKGASIIRMMKYFLGDDNFKNGLMNYLNARKYNSSVQDDLWEHLTKVQQRGRSGGEVIDVKLVMDSWTLQTGYPVVSVIRNYSAGTATVTQNRFLLDSEAPADTESAWEVPFTYTDGLNPVWTPTTKMWLNKTNGSLSGLPSRWVVANVQEVGYYRVNYDHRNWRLLIQQLDTDHTIIHPVNRAQIIDDALDLARAGQLPYHLALNATLYLKQEDDYLPWKAALHGLAFIENMICRSAAYGTWKVSTI
;
A
#
# COMPACT_ATOMS: atom_id res chain seq x y z
N GLU A 1 -31.61 16.97 40.54
CA GLU A 1 -31.50 17.89 41.70
C GLU A 1 -30.05 18.14 42.13
N ASP A 2 -29.06 17.65 41.39
CA ASP A 2 -27.61 17.78 41.64
C ASP A 2 -26.83 18.34 40.43
N GLY A 3 -27.53 18.87 39.42
CA GLY A 3 -26.92 19.44 38.20
C GLY A 3 -26.28 18.40 37.26
N ARG A 4 -26.46 17.10 37.53
CA ARG A 4 -25.96 16.01 36.69
C ARG A 4 -27.02 15.54 35.71
N VAL A 5 -26.57 15.11 34.54
CA VAL A 5 -27.39 14.47 33.51
C VAL A 5 -26.91 13.04 33.35
N ARG A 6 -27.84 12.14 33.04
CA ARG A 6 -27.54 10.76 32.67
C ARG A 6 -28.00 10.55 31.23
N ASP A 7 -27.04 10.36 30.34
CA ASP A 7 -27.31 9.94 28.98
C ASP A 7 -27.37 8.41 28.91
N ASN A 8 -28.37 7.88 28.22
CA ASN A 8 -28.49 6.45 27.94
C ASN A 8 -28.34 6.25 26.43
N PHE A 9 -27.34 5.49 26.03
CA PHE A 9 -27.11 5.12 24.63
C PHE A 9 -27.82 3.81 24.31
N GLU A 10 -28.13 3.60 23.03
CA GLU A 10 -28.67 2.33 22.55
C GLU A 10 -27.65 1.20 22.72
N THR A 11 -28.14 -0.03 22.85
CA THR A 11 -27.29 -1.23 22.90
C THR A 11 -26.53 -1.38 21.58
N THR A 12 -25.22 -1.58 21.66
CA THR A 12 -24.39 -1.80 20.47
C THR A 12 -24.75 -3.11 19.77
N VAL A 13 -24.40 -3.23 18.49
CA VAL A 13 -24.24 -4.55 17.87
C VAL A 13 -23.13 -5.33 18.59
N ARG A 14 -23.00 -6.63 18.30
CA ARG A 14 -21.88 -7.41 18.81
C ARG A 14 -20.58 -6.83 18.21
N MET A 15 -19.67 -6.41 19.09
CA MET A 15 -18.40 -5.78 18.74
C MET A 15 -17.33 -6.13 19.76
N SER A 16 -16.07 -5.92 19.40
CA SER A 16 -14.90 -6.14 20.26
C SER A 16 -14.71 -4.98 21.25
N THR A 17 -14.12 -5.25 22.41
CA THR A 17 -13.99 -4.27 23.49
C THR A 17 -13.11 -3.07 23.14
N TYR A 18 -12.09 -3.25 22.30
CA TYR A 18 -11.16 -2.18 21.89
C TYR A 18 -11.85 -1.07 21.06
N LEU A 19 -13.05 -1.35 20.52
CA LEU A 19 -13.82 -0.41 19.70
C LEU A 19 -14.81 0.44 20.49
N LEU A 20 -14.98 0.17 21.79
CA LEU A 20 -15.90 0.94 22.63
C LEU A 20 -15.36 2.37 22.83
N ALA A 21 -16.20 3.39 22.59
CA ALA A 21 -15.84 4.78 22.81
C ALA A 21 -16.99 5.59 23.43
N PHE A 22 -16.64 6.58 24.24
CA PHE A 22 -17.52 7.64 24.71
C PHE A 22 -16.69 8.91 24.97
N ILE A 23 -17.26 10.08 24.70
CA ILE A 23 -16.60 11.37 24.88
C ILE A 23 -17.51 12.28 25.71
N VAL A 24 -16.95 12.90 26.75
CA VAL A 24 -17.60 13.96 27.52
C VAL A 24 -16.83 15.24 27.26
N SER A 25 -17.46 16.20 26.58
CA SER A 25 -16.83 17.47 26.19
C SER A 25 -17.87 18.58 26.02
N ASP A 26 -17.39 19.80 25.82
CA ASP A 26 -18.16 20.95 25.36
C ASP A 26 -18.08 21.15 23.84
N PHE A 27 -17.67 20.12 23.09
CA PHE A 27 -17.55 20.16 21.63
C PHE A 27 -18.86 20.58 20.97
N LYS A 28 -18.71 21.30 19.86
CA LYS A 28 -19.82 21.66 18.99
C LYS A 28 -19.93 20.62 17.88
N ARG A 29 -21.15 20.41 17.44
CA ARG A 29 -21.52 19.49 16.37
C ARG A 29 -21.75 20.26 15.08
N ASN A 30 -21.19 19.77 13.99
CA ASN A 30 -21.58 20.16 12.64
C ASN A 30 -21.99 18.91 11.85
N GLY A 31 -22.97 19.01 10.96
CA GLY A 31 -23.54 17.89 10.19
C GLY A 31 -25.00 17.58 10.54
N ASN A 32 -25.43 16.36 10.25
CA ASN A 32 -26.82 15.90 10.42
C ASN A 32 -26.90 14.64 11.29
N ASP A 33 -28.11 14.11 11.48
CA ASP A 33 -28.36 13.01 12.42
C ASP A 33 -27.74 11.67 12.03
N LYS A 34 -27.34 11.52 10.76
CA LYS A 34 -26.67 10.32 10.25
C LYS A 34 -25.15 10.47 10.20
N PHE A 35 -24.65 11.67 9.96
CA PHE A 35 -23.22 11.93 9.84
C PHE A 35 -22.86 13.30 10.40
N ALA A 36 -21.99 13.33 11.41
CA ALA A 36 -21.60 14.56 12.06
C ALA A 36 -20.12 14.57 12.48
N VAL A 37 -19.55 15.77 12.55
CA VAL A 37 -18.20 16.03 13.07
C VAL A 37 -18.32 16.86 14.35
N TRP A 38 -17.61 16.42 15.38
CA TRP A 38 -17.53 17.05 16.70
C TRP A 38 -16.13 17.61 16.92
N CYS A 39 -16.04 18.88 17.31
CA CYS A 39 -14.76 19.52 17.58
C CYS A 39 -14.96 20.74 18.50
N ARG A 40 -13.86 21.39 18.89
CA ARG A 40 -13.91 22.65 19.64
C ARG A 40 -14.58 23.75 18.81
N GLU A 41 -15.32 24.63 19.47
CA GLU A 41 -16.06 25.72 18.83
C GLU A 41 -15.19 26.60 17.91
N SER A 42 -13.95 26.89 18.31
CA SER A 42 -13.03 27.75 17.55
C SER A 42 -12.60 27.20 16.19
N VAL A 43 -12.80 25.90 15.94
CA VAL A 43 -12.39 25.22 14.69
C VAL A 43 -13.57 24.60 13.95
N LEU A 44 -14.81 24.87 14.37
CA LEU A 44 -16.01 24.26 13.79
C LEU A 44 -16.14 24.49 12.28
N ASP A 45 -15.74 25.67 11.80
CA ASP A 45 -15.79 26.04 10.38
C ASP A 45 -14.80 25.24 9.51
N THR A 46 -13.84 24.54 10.11
CA THR A 46 -12.84 23.70 9.42
C THR A 46 -13.29 22.25 9.22
N THR A 47 -14.50 21.90 9.66
CA THR A 47 -15.09 20.55 9.52
C THR A 47 -15.74 20.32 8.15
N ALA A 48 -15.90 21.38 7.34
CA ALA A 48 -16.66 21.35 6.10
C ALA A 48 -16.18 20.28 5.11
N TYR A 49 -14.85 20.11 4.98
CA TYR A 49 -14.29 19.14 4.05
C TYR A 49 -14.57 17.69 4.49
N ALA A 50 -14.42 17.37 5.77
CA ALA A 50 -14.75 16.05 6.31
C ALA A 50 -16.23 15.69 6.10
N LEU A 51 -17.13 16.66 6.30
CA LEU A 51 -18.57 16.51 6.04
C LEU A 51 -18.91 16.38 4.55
N GLU A 52 -18.05 16.88 3.66
CA GLU A 52 -18.22 16.75 2.22
C GLU A 52 -17.84 15.35 1.71
N VAL A 53 -16.70 14.82 2.16
CA VAL A 53 -16.12 13.57 1.63
C VAL A 53 -16.58 12.34 2.40
N GLY A 54 -16.72 12.43 3.73
CA GLY A 54 -17.02 11.29 4.60
C GLY A 54 -18.29 10.52 4.21
N PRO A 55 -19.46 11.17 4.01
CA PRO A 55 -20.67 10.49 3.58
C PRO A 55 -20.54 9.80 2.21
N LYS A 56 -19.81 10.42 1.26
CA LYS A 56 -19.59 9.87 -0.08
C LYS A 56 -18.68 8.64 -0.04
N MET A 57 -17.62 8.69 0.78
CA MET A 57 -16.73 7.55 1.03
C MET A 57 -17.47 6.40 1.72
N LEU A 58 -18.32 6.70 2.69
CA LEU A 58 -19.14 5.67 3.35
C LEU A 58 -20.08 4.99 2.34
N GLU A 59 -20.75 5.76 1.48
CA GLU A 59 -21.59 5.21 0.39
C GLU A 59 -20.79 4.38 -0.63
N PHE A 60 -19.56 4.83 -0.95
CA PHE A 60 -18.64 4.06 -1.78
C PHE A 60 -18.33 2.70 -1.14
N PHE A 61 -17.97 2.65 0.15
CA PHE A 61 -17.65 1.38 0.83
C PHE A 61 -18.87 0.46 0.95
N GLU A 62 -20.07 1.00 1.20
CA GLU A 62 -21.30 0.21 1.12
C GLU A 62 -21.49 -0.44 -0.25
N SER A 63 -21.17 0.29 -1.31
CA SER A 63 -21.30 -0.15 -2.70
C SER A 63 -20.20 -1.12 -3.12
N PHE A 64 -18.99 -0.92 -2.62
CA PHE A 64 -17.80 -1.72 -2.89
C PHE A 64 -17.87 -3.09 -2.19
N PHE A 65 -18.18 -3.10 -0.88
CA PHE A 65 -18.33 -4.33 -0.10
C PHE A 65 -19.70 -5.00 -0.25
N LYS A 66 -20.67 -4.32 -0.86
CA LYS A 66 -22.07 -4.78 -1.01
C LYS A 66 -22.73 -5.11 0.33
N ILE A 67 -22.32 -4.43 1.39
CA ILE A 67 -22.84 -4.58 2.74
C ILE A 67 -23.12 -3.18 3.27
N LYS A 68 -24.35 -2.92 3.73
CA LYS A 68 -24.72 -1.63 4.32
C LYS A 68 -24.02 -1.39 5.65
N TYR A 69 -23.70 -0.14 5.93
CA TYR A 69 -23.21 0.26 7.24
C TYR A 69 -24.29 -0.03 8.29
N PRO A 70 -23.98 -0.77 9.38
CA PRO A 70 -25.01 -1.35 10.23
C PRO A 70 -25.56 -0.41 11.31
N LEU A 71 -24.93 0.74 11.55
CA LEU A 71 -25.34 1.66 12.63
C LEU A 71 -26.18 2.83 12.08
N PRO A 72 -27.08 3.41 12.90
CA PRO A 72 -27.98 4.48 12.44
C PRO A 72 -27.27 5.82 12.18
N LYS A 73 -26.06 6.00 12.71
CA LYS A 73 -25.25 7.21 12.60
C LYS A 73 -23.76 6.89 12.56
N MET A 74 -22.98 7.84 12.04
CA MET A 74 -21.52 7.89 12.12
C MET A 74 -21.11 9.26 12.66
N ASP A 75 -20.50 9.28 13.83
CA ASP A 75 -19.87 10.48 14.39
C ASP A 75 -18.35 10.42 14.16
N MET A 76 -17.77 11.58 13.89
CA MET A 76 -16.32 11.79 13.85
C MET A 76 -15.95 12.85 14.89
N ALA A 77 -14.94 12.62 15.73
CA ALA A 77 -14.51 13.56 16.75
C ALA A 77 -13.06 14.00 16.53
N ALA A 78 -12.84 15.31 16.34
CA ALA A 78 -11.52 15.91 16.25
C ALA A 78 -11.03 16.31 17.65
N ILE A 79 -10.04 15.58 18.16
CA ILE A 79 -9.49 15.69 19.52
C ILE A 79 -8.13 16.41 19.44
N PRO A 80 -7.89 17.47 20.23
CA PRO A 80 -6.62 18.22 20.22
C PRO A 80 -5.39 17.35 20.54
N ASP A 81 -5.45 16.62 21.65
CA ASP A 81 -4.33 15.81 22.17
C ASP A 81 -4.59 14.32 21.95
N PHE A 82 -4.48 13.89 20.68
CA PHE A 82 -4.62 12.47 20.31
C PHE A 82 -3.26 11.89 19.90
N SER A 83 -2.79 10.88 20.64
CA SER A 83 -1.46 10.28 20.47
C SER A 83 -1.34 9.56 19.12
N ALA A 84 -2.39 8.85 18.71
CA ALA A 84 -2.50 8.24 17.40
C ALA A 84 -2.91 9.26 16.32
N GLY A 85 -3.02 8.80 15.07
CA GLY A 85 -3.58 9.59 13.98
C GLY A 85 -5.10 9.68 14.08
N ALA A 86 -5.73 8.52 14.14
CA ALA A 86 -7.16 8.31 14.33
C ALA A 86 -7.40 6.91 14.96
N MET A 87 -8.66 6.59 15.27
CA MET A 87 -9.11 5.29 15.80
C MET A 87 -10.56 5.05 15.41
N GLU A 88 -10.83 3.85 14.90
CA GLU A 88 -12.00 3.47 14.11
C GLU A 88 -13.26 3.15 14.93
N ASN A 89 -13.33 3.60 16.18
CA ASN A 89 -14.34 3.19 17.15
C ASN A 89 -15.76 3.21 16.52
N TRP A 90 -16.50 2.10 16.66
CA TRP A 90 -17.64 1.82 15.79
C TRP A 90 -18.81 2.80 16.02
N GLY A 91 -18.97 3.75 15.08
CA GLY A 91 -20.00 4.81 15.15
C GLY A 91 -19.56 6.11 15.84
N LEU A 92 -18.33 6.18 16.36
CA LEU A 92 -17.71 7.38 16.92
C LEU A 92 -16.20 7.38 16.64
N ILE A 93 -15.82 7.60 15.39
CA ILE A 93 -14.40 7.59 15.01
C ILE A 93 -13.70 8.80 15.63
N THR A 94 -12.53 8.59 16.23
CA THR A 94 -11.73 9.67 16.85
C THR A 94 -10.52 10.01 16.00
N TYR A 95 -10.17 11.30 15.94
CA TYR A 95 -9.10 11.81 15.10
C TYR A 95 -8.27 12.82 15.88
N ARG A 96 -6.96 12.88 15.62
CA ARG A 96 -6.21 14.11 15.85
C ARG A 96 -6.78 15.23 14.97
N GLU A 97 -6.82 16.47 15.47
CA GLU A 97 -7.33 17.62 14.69
C GLU A 97 -6.72 17.71 13.28
N THR A 98 -5.42 17.49 13.13
CA THR A 98 -4.72 17.54 11.82
C THR A 98 -5.10 16.41 10.85
N ALA A 99 -5.84 15.40 11.30
CA ALA A 99 -6.25 14.24 10.51
C ALA A 99 -7.72 14.32 10.05
N SER A 100 -8.51 15.26 10.59
CA SER A 100 -9.93 15.42 10.21
C SER A 100 -10.34 16.86 9.87
N LEU A 101 -9.59 17.87 10.33
CA LEU A 101 -9.89 19.27 10.10
C LEU A 101 -9.08 19.84 8.93
N TYR A 102 -9.73 20.65 8.10
CA TYR A 102 -9.11 21.30 6.95
C TYR A 102 -9.56 22.77 6.86
N ASP A 103 -8.59 23.68 6.91
CA ASP A 103 -8.82 25.11 6.69
C ASP A 103 -8.24 25.56 5.34
N PRO A 104 -9.06 25.91 4.33
CA PRO A 104 -8.57 26.30 3.01
C PRO A 104 -7.71 27.58 3.01
N ARG A 105 -7.70 28.36 4.10
CA ARG A 105 -6.87 29.57 4.23
C ARG A 105 -5.41 29.25 4.60
N TYR A 106 -5.17 28.12 5.26
CA TYR A 106 -3.87 27.81 5.87
C TYR A 106 -3.35 26.40 5.57
N SER A 107 -4.24 25.46 5.23
CA SER A 107 -3.89 24.06 4.98
C SER A 107 -3.40 23.87 3.53
N SER A 108 -2.31 23.13 3.36
CA SER A 108 -1.76 22.80 2.04
C SER A 108 -2.55 21.69 1.34
N ALA A 109 -2.26 21.44 0.06
CA ALA A 109 -2.84 20.33 -0.69
C ALA A 109 -2.54 18.96 -0.05
N SER A 110 -1.32 18.76 0.48
CA SER A 110 -0.98 17.51 1.17
C SER A 110 -1.73 17.35 2.49
N ASN A 111 -2.06 18.45 3.18
CA ASN A 111 -2.94 18.39 4.35
C ASN A 111 -4.36 17.95 3.95
N LYS A 112 -4.89 18.48 2.84
CA LYS A 112 -6.20 18.07 2.32
C LYS A 112 -6.24 16.58 1.97
N GLN A 113 -5.21 16.10 1.26
CA GLN A 113 -5.08 14.69 0.91
C GLN A 113 -4.97 13.81 2.15
N ARG A 114 -4.15 14.18 3.13
CA ARG A 114 -4.05 13.46 4.40
C ARG A 114 -5.40 13.35 5.13
N VAL A 115 -6.18 14.43 5.20
CA VAL A 115 -7.52 14.39 5.80
C VAL A 115 -8.42 13.41 5.05
N ALA A 116 -8.45 13.46 3.72
CA ALA A 116 -9.26 12.54 2.93
C ALA A 116 -8.83 11.08 3.13
N THR A 117 -7.53 10.80 3.07
CA THR A 117 -6.97 9.46 3.24
C THR A 117 -7.29 8.89 4.62
N VAL A 118 -7.04 9.62 5.70
CA VAL A 118 -7.32 9.13 7.06
C VAL A 118 -8.83 8.92 7.26
N ILE A 119 -9.69 9.83 6.80
CA ILE A 119 -11.15 9.61 6.86
C ILE A 119 -11.54 8.33 6.10
N SER A 120 -10.97 8.11 4.91
CA SER A 120 -11.25 6.92 4.13
C SER A 120 -10.76 5.64 4.82
N HIS A 121 -9.61 5.68 5.49
CA HIS A 121 -9.03 4.58 6.26
C HIS A 121 -9.97 4.16 7.40
N GLU A 122 -10.36 5.11 8.25
CA GLU A 122 -11.22 4.82 9.39
C GLU A 122 -12.64 4.37 8.99
N LEU A 123 -13.14 4.87 7.86
CA LEU A 123 -14.42 4.42 7.30
C LEU A 123 -14.31 3.00 6.71
N ALA A 124 -13.16 2.59 6.18
CA ALA A 124 -12.94 1.21 5.73
C ALA A 124 -12.98 0.22 6.90
N HIS A 125 -12.45 0.60 8.05
CA HIS A 125 -12.45 -0.23 9.25
C HIS A 125 -13.84 -0.62 9.75
N GLN A 126 -14.86 0.14 9.36
CA GLN A 126 -16.25 -0.19 9.69
C GLN A 126 -16.69 -1.55 9.12
N TRP A 127 -15.97 -2.06 8.10
CA TRP A 127 -16.06 -3.44 7.61
C TRP A 127 -14.86 -4.32 8.05
N PHE A 128 -13.62 -3.85 7.86
CA PHE A 128 -12.39 -4.57 8.22
C PHE A 128 -11.82 -4.12 9.57
N GLY A 129 -12.20 -4.81 10.64
CA GLY A 129 -11.85 -4.49 12.02
C GLY A 129 -13.06 -4.47 12.93
N ASN A 130 -14.12 -3.80 12.48
CA ASN A 130 -15.36 -3.65 13.25
C ASN A 130 -16.36 -4.77 12.95
N LEU A 131 -16.82 -4.86 11.69
CA LEU A 131 -17.79 -5.89 11.28
C LEU A 131 -17.19 -7.30 11.31
N VAL A 132 -15.94 -7.43 10.87
CA VAL A 132 -15.13 -8.65 10.99
C VAL A 132 -13.83 -8.25 11.68
N THR A 133 -13.58 -8.82 12.85
CA THR A 133 -12.39 -8.50 13.66
C THR A 133 -11.37 -9.64 13.56
N PRO A 134 -10.05 -9.40 13.65
CA PRO A 134 -9.08 -10.47 13.80
C PRO A 134 -9.38 -11.27 15.08
N ALA A 135 -9.16 -12.59 15.04
CA ALA A 135 -9.34 -13.44 16.20
C ALA A 135 -8.34 -13.12 17.31
N TRP A 136 -7.15 -12.67 16.90
CA TRP A 136 -6.09 -12.20 17.76
C TRP A 136 -5.17 -11.25 16.98
N TRP A 137 -4.23 -10.61 17.68
CA TRP A 137 -3.39 -9.54 17.14
C TRP A 137 -2.33 -10.02 16.15
N ASP A 138 -2.04 -11.33 16.10
CA ASP A 138 -1.16 -11.94 15.11
C ASP A 138 -1.61 -11.73 13.66
N ASP A 139 -2.91 -11.49 13.46
CA ASP A 139 -3.53 -11.15 12.18
C ASP A 139 -4.00 -9.68 12.13
N LEU A 140 -3.39 -8.77 12.90
CA LEU A 140 -3.70 -7.32 12.89
C LEU A 140 -3.71 -6.73 11.46
N TRP A 141 -2.81 -7.20 10.60
CA TRP A 141 -2.72 -6.76 9.20
C TRP A 141 -4.01 -6.99 8.39
N LEU A 142 -4.90 -7.91 8.80
CA LEU A 142 -6.22 -8.08 8.18
C LEU A 142 -7.11 -6.85 8.35
N ASN A 143 -6.86 -6.04 9.39
CA ASN A 143 -7.48 -4.73 9.57
C ASN A 143 -6.66 -3.68 8.83
N GLU A 144 -5.44 -3.45 9.32
CA GLU A 144 -4.63 -2.29 8.97
C GLU A 144 -4.19 -2.33 7.51
N GLY A 145 -3.77 -3.49 7.01
CA GLY A 145 -3.40 -3.66 5.61
C GLY A 145 -4.58 -3.45 4.67
N PHE A 146 -5.77 -3.91 5.05
CA PHE A 146 -6.97 -3.70 4.24
C PHE A 146 -7.39 -2.23 4.21
N ALA A 147 -7.48 -1.59 5.37
CA ALA A 147 -7.80 -0.17 5.47
C ALA A 147 -6.79 0.69 4.69
N SER A 148 -5.49 0.41 4.87
CA SER A 148 -4.38 1.08 4.15
C SER A 148 -4.42 0.87 2.63
N TYR A 149 -4.95 -0.25 2.14
CA TYR A 149 -5.12 -0.41 0.69
C TYR A 149 -6.36 0.33 0.18
N VAL A 150 -7.52 0.10 0.81
CA VAL A 150 -8.79 0.60 0.27
C VAL A 150 -9.03 2.09 0.56
N GLU A 151 -8.26 2.72 1.44
CA GLU A 151 -8.29 4.18 1.63
C GLU A 151 -8.04 4.92 0.32
N TYR A 152 -7.11 4.43 -0.51
CA TYR A 152 -6.82 5.02 -1.81
C TYR A 152 -8.02 4.91 -2.75
N LEU A 153 -8.75 3.79 -2.70
CA LEU A 153 -9.96 3.59 -3.51
C LEU A 153 -11.11 4.48 -3.05
N GLY A 154 -11.25 4.70 -1.74
CA GLY A 154 -12.28 5.58 -1.19
C GLY A 154 -12.00 7.06 -1.48
N VAL A 155 -10.73 7.49 -1.43
CA VAL A 155 -10.34 8.84 -1.87
C VAL A 155 -10.54 9.00 -3.37
N GLU A 156 -10.12 8.04 -4.20
CA GLU A 156 -10.30 8.10 -5.66
C GLU A 156 -11.78 8.20 -6.06
N ALA A 157 -12.69 7.58 -5.30
CA ALA A 157 -14.12 7.65 -5.54
C ALA A 157 -14.71 9.07 -5.38
N VAL A 158 -14.06 9.94 -4.60
CA VAL A 158 -14.48 11.34 -4.38
C VAL A 158 -13.56 12.37 -5.03
N HIS A 159 -12.32 12.00 -5.31
CA HIS A 159 -11.26 12.80 -5.93
C HIS A 159 -10.55 12.02 -7.04
N PRO A 160 -11.24 11.67 -8.14
CA PRO A 160 -10.64 10.90 -9.26
C PRO A 160 -9.53 11.68 -9.98
N GLU A 161 -9.44 12.99 -9.76
CA GLU A 161 -8.39 13.84 -10.33
C GLU A 161 -7.03 13.69 -9.61
N TRP A 162 -6.99 13.08 -8.42
CA TRP A 162 -5.76 12.94 -7.63
C TRP A 162 -4.93 11.70 -8.01
N GLN A 163 -5.52 10.73 -8.72
CA GLN A 163 -4.83 9.51 -9.15
C GLN A 163 -4.17 8.78 -7.97
N MET A 164 -4.90 8.64 -6.86
CA MET A 164 -4.42 8.14 -5.58
C MET A 164 -3.83 6.73 -5.71
N GLU A 165 -4.42 5.86 -6.53
CA GLU A 165 -3.90 4.50 -6.77
C GLU A 165 -2.46 4.49 -7.30
N ARG A 166 -2.03 5.54 -8.01
CA ARG A 166 -0.63 5.67 -8.45
C ARG A 166 0.29 6.15 -7.34
N GLN A 167 -0.22 7.02 -6.46
CA GLN A 167 0.55 7.55 -5.32
C GLN A 167 0.82 6.48 -4.27
N PHE A 168 -0.04 5.46 -4.14
CA PHE A 168 0.18 4.26 -3.33
C PHE A 168 1.58 3.67 -3.48
N VAL A 169 2.10 3.65 -4.72
CA VAL A 169 3.41 3.07 -5.03
C VAL A 169 4.53 3.78 -4.25
N LEU A 170 4.43 5.09 -4.07
CA LEU A 170 5.44 5.88 -3.38
C LEU A 170 5.20 5.93 -1.89
N ASP A 171 3.93 6.04 -1.49
CA ASP A 171 3.54 6.36 -0.11
C ASP A 171 3.49 5.12 0.78
N ASP A 172 3.20 3.94 0.22
CA ASP A 172 3.18 2.66 0.95
C ASP A 172 4.21 1.67 0.43
N LEU A 173 4.23 1.41 -0.88
CA LEU A 173 5.07 0.34 -1.43
C LEU A 173 6.57 0.66 -1.29
N HIS A 174 7.06 1.79 -1.80
CA HIS A 174 8.47 2.17 -1.68
C HIS A 174 8.89 2.37 -0.22
N ASP A 175 8.05 3.03 0.60
CA ASP A 175 8.31 3.26 2.04
C ASP A 175 8.52 1.94 2.80
N VAL A 176 7.67 0.93 2.55
CA VAL A 176 7.79 -0.34 3.27
C VAL A 176 8.89 -1.25 2.71
N LEU A 177 9.20 -1.18 1.41
CA LEU A 177 10.32 -1.93 0.82
C LEU A 177 11.65 -1.55 1.52
N ASP A 178 11.83 -0.27 1.86
CA ASP A 178 13.02 0.19 2.59
C ASP A 178 13.15 -0.48 3.96
N LEU A 179 12.07 -0.56 4.73
CA LEU A 179 12.07 -1.19 6.05
C LEU A 179 12.18 -2.71 5.96
N ASP A 180 11.47 -3.34 5.01
CA ASP A 180 11.41 -4.79 4.86
C ASP A 180 12.67 -5.39 4.19
N SER A 181 13.54 -4.54 3.65
CA SER A 181 14.89 -4.89 3.19
C SER A 181 15.92 -5.00 4.33
N LEU A 182 15.52 -4.74 5.58
CA LEU A 182 16.37 -4.87 6.75
C LEU A 182 16.25 -6.25 7.39
N ARG A 183 17.36 -6.75 7.96
CA ARG A 183 17.39 -8.02 8.71
C ARG A 183 16.51 -8.00 9.97
N THR A 184 16.20 -6.80 10.47
CA THR A 184 15.37 -6.55 11.66
C THR A 184 13.88 -6.44 11.35
N SER A 185 13.48 -6.58 10.09
CA SER A 185 12.06 -6.70 9.73
C SER A 185 11.47 -8.01 10.30
N HIS A 186 10.16 -8.17 10.20
CA HIS A 186 9.41 -9.35 10.63
C HIS A 186 8.40 -9.82 9.56
N PRO A 187 7.86 -11.06 9.66
CA PRO A 187 6.73 -11.48 8.85
C PRO A 187 5.50 -10.57 9.11
N ILE A 188 4.52 -10.56 8.20
CA ILE A 188 3.30 -9.76 8.45
C ILE A 188 2.45 -10.42 9.54
N SER A 189 2.32 -11.75 9.50
CA SER A 189 1.64 -12.51 10.54
C SER A 189 2.68 -12.96 11.58
N VAL A 190 2.60 -12.39 12.78
CA VAL A 190 3.58 -12.61 13.87
C VAL A 190 2.87 -13.11 15.11
N PRO A 191 3.32 -14.20 15.75
CA PRO A 191 2.75 -14.64 17.02
C PRO A 191 2.90 -13.57 18.11
N VAL A 192 1.77 -13.16 18.69
CA VAL A 192 1.72 -12.19 19.80
C VAL A 192 1.35 -12.91 21.09
N GLY A 193 2.26 -12.94 22.06
CA GLY A 193 2.08 -13.58 23.36
C GLY A 193 1.84 -12.59 24.51
N HIS A 194 2.42 -11.38 24.43
CA HIS A 194 2.33 -10.36 25.47
C HIS A 194 1.68 -9.06 24.96
N PRO A 195 0.89 -8.33 25.77
CA PRO A 195 0.25 -7.09 25.34
C PRO A 195 1.20 -6.00 24.83
N ASP A 196 2.42 -5.93 25.34
CA ASP A 196 3.42 -4.95 24.88
C ASP A 196 3.84 -5.20 23.41
N GLU A 197 3.85 -6.46 22.98
CA GLU A 197 4.17 -6.87 21.60
C GLU A 197 3.07 -6.44 20.62
N ILE A 198 1.84 -6.18 21.10
CA ILE A 198 0.75 -5.68 20.26
C ILE A 198 1.14 -4.33 19.65
N ASN A 199 1.66 -3.41 20.46
CA ASN A 199 2.04 -2.09 19.96
C ASN A 199 3.22 -2.12 18.99
N GLU A 200 4.06 -3.16 19.07
CA GLU A 200 5.22 -3.33 18.19
C GLU A 200 4.84 -3.70 16.76
N ILE A 201 3.66 -4.33 16.57
CA ILE A 201 3.16 -4.74 15.25
C ILE A 201 2.20 -3.72 14.63
N PHE A 202 1.86 -2.63 15.33
CA PHE A 202 1.24 -1.43 14.74
C PHE A 202 2.29 -0.61 13.99
N ASP A 203 2.87 -1.22 12.96
CA ASP A 203 4.08 -0.76 12.30
C ASP A 203 3.92 -0.72 10.77
N ARG A 204 4.95 -0.29 10.04
CA ARG A 204 4.88 -0.20 8.58
C ARG A 204 4.71 -1.55 7.89
N ILE A 205 5.11 -2.65 8.49
CA ILE A 205 4.90 -3.98 7.92
C ILE A 205 3.40 -4.34 7.93
N SER A 206 2.69 -4.15 9.05
CA SER A 206 1.26 -4.46 9.12
C SER A 206 0.41 -3.57 8.20
N TYR A 207 0.79 -2.29 8.06
CA TYR A 207 0.11 -1.31 7.22
C TYR A 207 0.54 -1.39 5.74
N GLY A 208 1.77 -0.97 5.43
CA GLY A 208 2.25 -0.80 4.06
C GLY A 208 2.49 -2.12 3.32
N LYS A 209 3.11 -3.12 3.98
CA LYS A 209 3.31 -4.44 3.36
C LYS A 209 1.99 -5.18 3.26
N GLY A 210 1.16 -5.14 4.31
CA GLY A 210 -0.21 -5.63 4.27
C GLY A 210 -1.01 -5.08 3.08
N ALA A 211 -1.01 -3.75 2.90
CA ALA A 211 -1.67 -3.10 1.79
C ALA A 211 -1.10 -3.49 0.42
N SER A 212 0.23 -3.58 0.33
CA SER A 212 0.93 -3.93 -0.92
C SER A 212 0.61 -5.34 -1.39
N ILE A 213 0.55 -6.31 -0.46
CA ILE A 213 0.19 -7.69 -0.82
C ILE A 213 -1.30 -7.81 -1.15
N ILE A 214 -2.17 -7.00 -0.54
CA ILE A 214 -3.60 -6.93 -0.89
C ILE A 214 -3.80 -6.33 -2.28
N ARG A 215 -3.06 -5.26 -2.61
CA ARG A 215 -3.03 -4.68 -3.96
C ARG A 215 -2.57 -5.73 -4.97
N MET A 216 -1.47 -6.44 -4.70
CA MET A 216 -0.98 -7.53 -5.55
C MET A 216 -2.04 -8.62 -5.77
N MET A 217 -2.75 -9.03 -4.70
CA MET A 217 -3.87 -9.98 -4.79
C MET A 217 -4.97 -9.54 -5.73
N LYS A 218 -5.42 -8.28 -5.62
CA LYS A 218 -6.43 -7.73 -6.52
C LYS A 218 -6.03 -7.88 -7.98
N TYR A 219 -4.76 -7.59 -8.33
CA TYR A 219 -4.31 -7.67 -9.72
C TYR A 219 -4.23 -9.10 -10.25
N PHE A 220 -3.75 -10.07 -9.48
CA PHE A 220 -3.68 -11.45 -9.98
C PHE A 220 -5.03 -12.17 -9.95
N LEU A 221 -5.96 -11.79 -9.07
CA LEU A 221 -7.33 -12.34 -9.03
C LEU A 221 -8.26 -11.66 -10.04
N GLY A 222 -7.99 -10.39 -10.35
CA GLY A 222 -8.89 -9.50 -11.07
C GLY A 222 -9.97 -8.90 -10.15
N ASP A 223 -10.41 -7.70 -10.50
CA ASP A 223 -11.33 -6.87 -9.69
C ASP A 223 -12.61 -7.59 -9.28
N ASP A 224 -13.24 -8.34 -10.20
CA ASP A 224 -14.51 -9.01 -9.92
C ASP A 224 -14.35 -10.16 -8.93
N ASN A 225 -13.33 -10.99 -9.09
CA ASN A 225 -13.05 -12.09 -8.14
C ASN A 225 -12.65 -11.53 -6.78
N PHE A 226 -11.79 -10.51 -6.75
CA PHE A 226 -11.37 -9.86 -5.52
C PHE A 226 -12.58 -9.30 -4.75
N LYS A 227 -13.39 -8.43 -5.39
CA LYS A 227 -14.57 -7.82 -4.75
C LYS A 227 -15.60 -8.87 -4.29
N ASN A 228 -15.91 -9.85 -5.14
CA ASN A 228 -16.88 -10.89 -4.78
C ASN A 228 -16.34 -11.81 -3.66
N GLY A 229 -15.03 -12.08 -3.63
CA GLY A 229 -14.39 -12.84 -2.57
C GLY A 229 -14.46 -12.11 -1.23
N LEU A 230 -14.13 -10.81 -1.19
CA LEU A 230 -14.28 -9.97 0.00
C LEU A 230 -15.73 -9.88 0.48
N MET A 231 -16.68 -9.69 -0.44
CA MET A 231 -18.11 -9.68 -0.13
C MET A 231 -18.54 -11.01 0.53
N ASN A 232 -18.12 -12.15 -0.01
CA ASN A 232 -18.46 -13.45 0.56
C ASN A 232 -17.84 -13.64 1.94
N TYR A 233 -16.57 -13.26 2.10
CA TYR A 233 -15.83 -13.30 3.36
C TYR A 233 -16.52 -12.47 4.46
N LEU A 234 -16.78 -11.19 4.18
CA LEU A 234 -17.42 -10.28 5.15
C LEU A 234 -18.82 -10.77 5.53
N ASN A 235 -19.62 -11.27 4.57
CA ASN A 235 -20.93 -11.81 4.87
C ASN A 235 -20.88 -13.08 5.73
N ALA A 236 -19.86 -13.92 5.54
CA ALA A 236 -19.68 -15.16 6.29
C ALA A 236 -19.17 -14.92 7.73
N ARG A 237 -18.35 -13.88 7.94
CA ARG A 237 -17.71 -13.58 9.24
C ARG A 237 -18.32 -12.40 10.00
N LYS A 238 -19.33 -11.72 9.45
CA LYS A 238 -19.98 -10.55 10.09
C LYS A 238 -20.32 -10.78 11.57
N TYR A 239 -20.01 -9.81 12.41
CA TYR A 239 -20.18 -9.82 13.87
C TYR A 239 -19.42 -10.96 14.58
N ASN A 240 -18.32 -11.40 13.98
CA ASN A 240 -17.48 -12.46 14.50
C ASN A 240 -16.00 -12.18 14.21
N SER A 241 -15.13 -13.00 14.77
CA SER A 241 -13.70 -12.93 14.50
C SER A 241 -13.27 -13.73 13.26
N SER A 242 -12.06 -13.49 12.77
CA SER A 242 -11.45 -14.14 11.61
C SER A 242 -9.95 -14.36 11.78
N VAL A 243 -9.42 -15.39 11.11
CA VAL A 243 -7.99 -15.55 10.83
C VAL A 243 -7.72 -15.40 9.34
N GLN A 244 -6.46 -15.27 8.91
CA GLN A 244 -6.11 -15.08 7.50
C GLN A 244 -6.61 -16.21 6.59
N ASP A 245 -6.62 -17.45 7.07
CA ASP A 245 -7.08 -18.62 6.31
C ASP A 245 -8.56 -18.55 5.92
N ASP A 246 -9.40 -17.87 6.73
CA ASP A 246 -10.80 -17.64 6.38
C ASP A 246 -10.91 -16.75 5.13
N LEU A 247 -10.04 -15.73 5.00
CA LEU A 247 -10.01 -14.85 3.84
C LEU A 247 -9.54 -15.60 2.59
N TRP A 248 -8.45 -16.36 2.72
CA TRP A 248 -7.90 -17.19 1.64
C TRP A 248 -8.94 -18.16 1.08
N GLU A 249 -9.68 -18.84 1.96
CA GLU A 249 -10.72 -19.77 1.57
C GLU A 249 -11.78 -19.12 0.67
N HIS A 250 -12.23 -17.90 1.00
CA HIS A 250 -13.26 -17.20 0.24
C HIS A 250 -12.73 -16.66 -1.10
N LEU A 251 -11.48 -16.17 -1.13
CA LEU A 251 -10.82 -15.71 -2.36
C LEU A 251 -10.45 -16.86 -3.32
N THR A 252 -10.18 -18.06 -2.81
CA THR A 252 -10.01 -19.26 -3.66
C THR A 252 -11.35 -19.77 -4.19
N LYS A 253 -12.39 -19.86 -3.35
CA LYS A 253 -13.71 -20.38 -3.76
C LYS A 253 -14.43 -19.51 -4.79
N VAL A 254 -14.23 -18.19 -4.79
CA VAL A 254 -14.93 -17.30 -5.73
C VAL A 254 -14.51 -17.52 -7.18
N GLN A 255 -13.23 -17.82 -7.41
CA GLN A 255 -12.67 -18.13 -8.73
C GLN A 255 -13.37 -19.35 -9.37
N GLN A 256 -13.78 -20.33 -8.56
CA GLN A 256 -14.44 -21.56 -9.03
C GLN A 256 -15.88 -21.34 -9.51
N ARG A 257 -16.52 -20.25 -9.07
CA ARG A 257 -17.92 -19.92 -9.39
C ARG A 257 -18.04 -19.01 -10.61
N GLY A 258 -17.00 -18.21 -10.89
CA GLY A 258 -16.88 -17.44 -12.12
C GLY A 258 -16.37 -18.34 -13.25
N ARG A 259 -17.24 -18.81 -14.13
CA ARG A 259 -16.82 -19.54 -15.33
C ARG A 259 -15.79 -18.74 -16.12
N SER A 260 -14.53 -19.12 -16.04
CA SER A 260 -13.51 -18.88 -17.05
C SER A 260 -12.48 -19.99 -16.87
N GLY A 261 -12.21 -20.77 -17.92
CA GLY A 261 -11.35 -21.96 -17.90
C GLY A 261 -9.85 -21.66 -17.67
N GLY A 262 -9.53 -20.73 -16.77
CA GLY A 262 -8.21 -20.53 -16.21
C GLY A 262 -7.97 -21.46 -15.03
N GLU A 263 -6.70 -21.65 -14.71
CA GLU A 263 -6.26 -22.38 -13.53
C GLU A 263 -6.72 -21.62 -12.26
N VAL A 264 -7.32 -22.34 -11.31
CA VAL A 264 -7.73 -21.76 -10.03
C VAL A 264 -6.48 -21.48 -9.22
N ILE A 265 -6.29 -20.24 -8.80
CA ILE A 265 -5.16 -19.85 -7.97
C ILE A 265 -5.47 -20.26 -6.53
N ASP A 266 -4.60 -21.09 -5.96
CA ASP A 266 -4.58 -21.34 -4.52
C ASP A 266 -4.03 -20.10 -3.82
N VAL A 267 -4.94 -19.28 -3.30
CA VAL A 267 -4.61 -18.00 -2.67
C VAL A 267 -3.83 -18.26 -1.39
N LYS A 268 -4.13 -19.35 -0.67
CA LYS A 268 -3.38 -19.69 0.54
C LYS A 268 -1.93 -20.01 0.20
N LEU A 269 -1.69 -20.87 -0.79
CA LEU A 269 -0.32 -21.22 -1.22
C LEU A 269 0.48 -19.97 -1.59
N VAL A 270 -0.12 -19.06 -2.36
CA VAL A 270 0.54 -17.82 -2.76
C VAL A 270 0.80 -16.95 -1.54
N MET A 271 -0.24 -16.63 -0.76
CA MET A 271 -0.17 -15.61 0.27
C MET A 271 0.57 -16.05 1.53
N ASP A 272 0.59 -17.34 1.87
CA ASP A 272 1.43 -17.87 2.95
C ASP A 272 2.92 -17.55 2.69
N SER A 273 3.35 -17.57 1.41
CA SER A 273 4.72 -17.16 1.05
C SER A 273 4.98 -15.66 1.27
N TRP A 274 3.96 -14.82 1.39
CA TRP A 274 4.09 -13.38 1.61
C TRP A 274 3.82 -12.95 3.05
N THR A 275 3.00 -13.69 3.80
CA THR A 275 2.59 -13.33 5.17
C THR A 275 3.44 -14.01 6.25
N LEU A 276 3.92 -15.24 6.01
CA LEU A 276 4.56 -16.06 7.05
C LEU A 276 6.09 -15.98 7.07
N GLN A 277 6.71 -15.22 6.16
CA GLN A 277 8.15 -14.98 6.12
C GLN A 277 8.49 -13.49 5.98
N THR A 278 9.66 -13.12 6.49
CA THR A 278 10.17 -11.75 6.47
C THR A 278 10.73 -11.36 5.10
N GLY A 279 10.59 -10.08 4.73
CA GLY A 279 11.22 -9.54 3.52
C GLY A 279 10.44 -9.84 2.25
N TYR A 280 11.12 -9.58 1.14
CA TYR A 280 10.62 -9.73 -0.22
C TYR A 280 11.76 -10.05 -1.19
N PRO A 281 11.46 -10.54 -2.41
CA PRO A 281 12.51 -10.86 -3.36
C PRO A 281 12.96 -9.67 -4.20
N VAL A 282 14.23 -9.69 -4.61
CA VAL A 282 14.66 -9.07 -5.87
C VAL A 282 14.54 -10.11 -6.99
N VAL A 283 13.81 -9.76 -8.04
CA VAL A 283 13.65 -10.58 -9.23
C VAL A 283 14.66 -10.16 -10.29
N SER A 284 15.59 -11.03 -10.63
CA SER A 284 16.63 -10.79 -11.63
C SER A 284 16.22 -11.33 -13.00
N VAL A 285 16.28 -10.49 -14.04
CA VAL A 285 16.00 -10.87 -15.43
C VAL A 285 17.29 -10.82 -16.24
N ILE A 286 17.87 -12.00 -16.53
CA ILE A 286 19.14 -12.14 -17.27
C ILE A 286 18.86 -12.60 -18.69
N ARG A 287 19.14 -11.74 -19.67
CA ARG A 287 18.72 -11.96 -21.06
C ARG A 287 19.80 -12.62 -21.91
N ASN A 288 19.38 -13.59 -22.73
CA ASN A 288 20.14 -14.07 -23.87
C ASN A 288 19.62 -13.40 -25.16
N TYR A 289 20.29 -12.32 -25.54
CA TYR A 289 19.90 -11.49 -26.69
C TYR A 289 19.99 -12.21 -28.04
N SER A 290 20.88 -13.19 -28.19
CA SER A 290 20.99 -13.98 -29.42
C SER A 290 19.84 -14.98 -29.58
N ALA A 291 19.35 -15.53 -28.47
CA ALA A 291 18.25 -16.50 -28.47
C ALA A 291 16.86 -15.85 -28.32
N GLY A 292 16.80 -14.56 -27.97
CA GLY A 292 15.54 -13.89 -27.64
C GLY A 292 14.88 -14.47 -26.39
N THR A 293 15.67 -14.90 -25.41
CA THR A 293 15.20 -15.52 -24.16
C THR A 293 15.72 -14.78 -22.94
N ALA A 294 15.14 -15.05 -21.78
CA ALA A 294 15.69 -14.61 -20.49
C ALA A 294 15.49 -15.68 -19.42
N THR A 295 16.43 -15.75 -18.49
CA THR A 295 16.27 -16.47 -17.22
C THR A 295 15.81 -15.47 -16.17
N VAL A 296 14.73 -15.80 -15.48
CA VAL A 296 14.17 -15.01 -14.38
C VAL A 296 14.46 -15.76 -13.10
N THR A 297 15.07 -15.11 -12.10
CA THR A 297 15.36 -15.72 -10.80
C THR A 297 14.92 -14.81 -9.66
N GLN A 298 14.70 -15.37 -8.47
CA GLN A 298 14.41 -14.60 -7.26
C GLN A 298 15.42 -14.92 -6.15
N ASN A 299 15.74 -13.92 -5.34
CA ASN A 299 16.45 -14.06 -4.06
C ASN A 299 15.91 -13.01 -3.11
N ARG A 300 15.96 -13.24 -1.79
CA ARG A 300 15.61 -12.20 -0.81
C ARG A 300 16.45 -10.93 -1.03
N PHE A 301 15.80 -9.78 -1.08
CA PHE A 301 16.49 -8.49 -1.15
C PHE A 301 16.85 -8.03 0.26
N LEU A 302 18.11 -7.62 0.44
CA LEU A 302 18.61 -6.97 1.65
C LEU A 302 19.51 -5.81 1.26
N LEU A 303 19.40 -4.70 1.98
CA LEU A 303 20.34 -3.57 1.82
C LEU A 303 21.74 -3.90 2.38
N ASP A 304 21.80 -4.81 3.35
CA ASP A 304 23.05 -5.31 3.92
C ASP A 304 23.74 -6.26 2.93
N SER A 305 24.70 -5.73 2.15
CA SER A 305 25.48 -6.51 1.18
C SER A 305 26.38 -7.58 1.80
N GLU A 306 26.61 -7.53 3.12
CA GLU A 306 27.42 -8.50 3.86
C GLU A 306 26.56 -9.60 4.50
N ALA A 307 25.23 -9.51 4.39
CA ALA A 307 24.34 -10.54 4.92
C ALA A 307 24.61 -11.91 4.27
N PRO A 308 24.56 -13.01 5.04
CA PRO A 308 24.64 -14.35 4.49
C PRO A 308 23.57 -14.58 3.42
N ALA A 309 23.91 -15.33 2.37
CA ALA A 309 22.96 -15.67 1.33
C ALA A 309 21.76 -16.43 1.93
N ASP A 310 20.56 -15.92 1.66
CA ASP A 310 19.31 -16.60 1.99
C ASP A 310 18.97 -17.59 0.87
N THR A 311 19.08 -18.88 1.17
CA THR A 311 18.78 -19.97 0.22
C THR A 311 17.46 -20.67 0.52
N GLU A 312 16.77 -20.28 1.60
CA GLU A 312 15.55 -20.94 2.07
C GLU A 312 14.30 -20.16 1.66
N SER A 313 14.34 -18.82 1.73
CA SER A 313 13.20 -18.00 1.38
C SER A 313 12.90 -18.06 -0.13
N ALA A 314 11.64 -18.36 -0.45
CA ALA A 314 11.12 -18.29 -1.80
C ALA A 314 9.66 -17.83 -1.77
N TRP A 315 9.27 -17.03 -2.76
CA TRP A 315 7.93 -16.47 -2.88
C TRP A 315 7.22 -17.00 -4.12
N GLU A 316 5.90 -17.11 -4.05
CA GLU A 316 5.05 -17.31 -5.22
C GLU A 316 4.83 -15.97 -5.92
N VAL A 317 5.73 -15.60 -6.84
CA VAL A 317 5.72 -14.28 -7.48
C VAL A 317 4.81 -14.27 -8.73
N PRO A 318 3.75 -13.42 -8.75
CA PRO A 318 2.97 -13.16 -9.97
C PRO A 318 3.79 -12.23 -10.90
N PHE A 319 4.63 -12.84 -11.73
CA PHE A 319 5.55 -12.09 -12.58
C PHE A 319 4.82 -11.48 -13.77
N THR A 320 4.97 -10.17 -13.95
CA THR A 320 4.45 -9.42 -15.10
C THR A 320 5.63 -8.77 -15.85
N TYR A 321 5.53 -8.61 -17.16
CA TYR A 321 6.50 -7.84 -17.93
C TYR A 321 5.89 -7.27 -19.20
N THR A 322 6.55 -6.24 -19.72
CA THR A 322 6.35 -5.68 -21.06
C THR A 322 7.69 -5.37 -21.73
N ASP A 323 7.68 -5.03 -23.00
CA ASP A 323 8.88 -4.78 -23.79
C ASP A 323 8.74 -3.58 -24.73
N GLY A 324 9.88 -3.09 -25.20
CA GLY A 324 9.93 -1.91 -26.06
C GLY A 324 9.48 -2.12 -27.50
N LEU A 325 9.09 -3.33 -27.91
CA LEU A 325 8.55 -3.55 -29.26
C LEU A 325 7.04 -3.26 -29.28
N ASN A 326 6.29 -3.84 -28.34
CA ASN A 326 4.85 -3.63 -28.19
C ASN A 326 4.50 -3.41 -26.70
N PRO A 327 4.74 -2.21 -26.17
CA PRO A 327 4.52 -1.94 -24.75
C PRO A 327 3.03 -2.05 -24.40
N VAL A 328 2.73 -2.84 -23.38
CA VAL A 328 1.41 -3.07 -22.80
C VAL A 328 1.54 -2.85 -21.30
N TRP A 329 0.99 -1.73 -20.83
CA TRP A 329 1.07 -1.31 -19.43
C TRP A 329 -0.09 -1.82 -18.58
N THR A 330 -0.94 -2.72 -19.10
CA THR A 330 -1.94 -3.42 -18.28
C THR A 330 -1.28 -4.61 -17.59
N PRO A 331 -1.25 -4.66 -16.24
CA PRO A 331 -0.65 -5.77 -15.51
C PRO A 331 -1.36 -7.08 -15.84
N THR A 332 -0.62 -8.09 -16.25
CA THR A 332 -1.14 -9.44 -16.49
C THR A 332 -0.06 -10.43 -16.14
N THR A 333 -0.35 -11.35 -15.22
CA THR A 333 0.58 -12.41 -14.81
C THR A 333 0.97 -13.24 -16.03
N LYS A 334 2.25 -13.20 -16.37
CA LYS A 334 2.83 -13.93 -17.51
C LYS A 334 3.34 -15.31 -17.10
N MET A 335 3.77 -15.42 -15.85
CA MET A 335 4.19 -16.67 -15.22
C MET A 335 4.10 -16.54 -13.70
N TRP A 336 3.95 -17.67 -13.03
CA TRP A 336 4.19 -17.78 -11.59
C TRP A 336 5.62 -18.25 -11.38
N LEU A 337 6.40 -17.51 -10.60
CA LEU A 337 7.75 -17.91 -10.23
C LEU A 337 7.68 -18.85 -9.01
N ASN A 338 7.19 -20.07 -9.23
CA ASN A 338 6.97 -21.10 -8.19
C ASN A 338 8.24 -21.92 -7.91
N LYS A 339 9.38 -21.24 -7.73
CA LYS A 339 10.75 -21.75 -7.50
C LYS A 339 11.74 -20.59 -7.56
N THR A 340 13.04 -20.88 -7.40
CA THR A 340 14.10 -19.88 -7.60
C THR A 340 14.31 -19.42 -9.05
N ASN A 341 13.73 -20.08 -10.06
CA ASN A 341 13.90 -19.67 -11.46
C ASN A 341 12.72 -19.98 -12.39
N GLY A 342 12.68 -19.25 -13.52
CA GLY A 342 11.85 -19.54 -14.69
C GLY A 342 12.45 -18.91 -15.96
N SER A 343 11.77 -19.07 -17.10
CA SER A 343 12.30 -18.68 -18.40
C SER A 343 11.28 -17.96 -19.28
N LEU A 344 11.73 -16.91 -19.95
CA LEU A 344 10.99 -16.16 -20.97
C LEU A 344 11.55 -16.47 -22.37
N SER A 345 10.68 -16.41 -23.38
CA SER A 345 11.04 -16.60 -24.79
C SER A 345 10.35 -15.58 -25.68
N GLY A 346 10.89 -15.35 -26.88
CA GLY A 346 10.31 -14.42 -27.85
C GLY A 346 10.54 -12.95 -27.50
N LEU A 347 11.57 -12.65 -26.71
CA LEU A 347 11.90 -11.29 -26.31
C LEU A 347 12.55 -10.52 -27.48
N PRO A 348 12.17 -9.25 -27.72
CA PRO A 348 12.77 -8.43 -28.78
C PRO A 348 14.20 -8.03 -28.40
N SER A 349 14.95 -7.40 -29.31
CA SER A 349 16.27 -6.81 -28.99
C SER A 349 16.19 -5.50 -28.18
N ARG A 350 14.97 -4.96 -27.98
CA ARG A 350 14.68 -3.76 -27.19
C ARG A 350 14.65 -4.07 -25.69
N TRP A 351 14.48 -3.04 -24.85
CA TRP A 351 14.36 -3.18 -23.41
C TRP A 351 13.16 -4.07 -23.01
N VAL A 352 13.26 -4.65 -21.81
CA VAL A 352 12.18 -5.32 -21.08
C VAL A 352 12.02 -4.61 -19.74
N VAL A 353 10.78 -4.38 -19.32
CA VAL A 353 10.43 -3.91 -17.97
C VAL A 353 9.56 -4.99 -17.32
N ALA A 354 9.97 -5.48 -16.16
CA ALA A 354 9.16 -6.38 -15.34
C ALA A 354 8.46 -5.61 -14.21
N ASN A 355 7.47 -6.25 -13.60
CA ASN A 355 6.57 -5.66 -12.61
C ASN A 355 5.79 -4.45 -13.18
N VAL A 356 4.99 -4.68 -14.22
CA VAL A 356 4.14 -3.67 -14.87
C VAL A 356 3.26 -2.96 -13.84
N GLN A 357 3.33 -1.63 -13.80
CA GLN A 357 2.73 -0.75 -12.77
C GLN A 357 3.08 -1.11 -11.32
N GLU A 358 4.20 -1.80 -11.11
CA GLU A 358 4.72 -2.18 -9.81
C GLU A 358 3.66 -2.85 -8.92
N VAL A 359 2.84 -3.72 -9.53
CA VAL A 359 1.72 -4.39 -8.84
C VAL A 359 2.17 -5.46 -7.87
N GLY A 360 3.37 -6.02 -8.08
CA GLY A 360 3.97 -7.01 -7.22
C GLY A 360 4.87 -6.39 -6.16
N TYR A 361 4.89 -7.01 -4.98
CA TYR A 361 5.72 -6.62 -3.85
C TYR A 361 7.16 -7.14 -4.01
N TYR A 362 7.88 -6.66 -5.02
CA TYR A 362 9.26 -7.06 -5.29
C TYR A 362 10.01 -6.02 -6.13
N ARG A 363 11.33 -5.95 -5.91
CA ARG A 363 12.26 -5.16 -6.73
C ARG A 363 12.68 -5.93 -7.97
N VAL A 364 13.09 -5.25 -9.04
CA VAL A 364 13.56 -5.89 -10.27
C VAL A 364 14.99 -5.47 -10.62
N ASN A 365 15.85 -6.45 -10.84
CA ASN A 365 17.18 -6.23 -11.42
C ASN A 365 17.27 -6.82 -12.83
N TYR A 366 18.12 -6.25 -13.66
CA TYR A 366 18.36 -6.69 -15.03
C TYR A 366 19.85 -6.84 -15.31
N ASP A 367 20.19 -7.56 -16.39
CA ASP A 367 21.55 -7.47 -16.93
C ASP A 367 21.90 -6.03 -17.37
N HIS A 368 23.20 -5.70 -17.36
CA HIS A 368 23.66 -4.34 -17.67
C HIS A 368 23.27 -3.86 -19.08
N ARG A 369 23.00 -4.76 -20.03
CA ARG A 369 22.57 -4.34 -21.37
C ARG A 369 21.12 -3.89 -21.33
N ASN A 370 20.25 -4.57 -20.58
CA ASN A 370 18.87 -4.12 -20.42
C ASN A 370 18.78 -2.80 -19.67
N TRP A 371 19.54 -2.61 -18.59
CA TRP A 371 19.64 -1.32 -17.89
C TRP A 371 20.01 -0.19 -18.84
N ARG A 372 21.02 -0.37 -19.69
CA ARG A 372 21.39 0.64 -20.69
C ARG A 372 20.29 0.90 -21.72
N LEU A 373 19.54 -0.12 -22.14
CA LEU A 373 18.40 0.05 -23.05
C LEU A 373 17.25 0.83 -22.39
N LEU A 374 17.02 0.63 -21.08
CA LEU A 374 16.04 1.40 -20.32
C LEU A 374 16.48 2.86 -20.17
N ILE A 375 17.72 3.10 -19.75
CA ILE A 375 18.30 4.45 -19.64
C ILE A 375 18.21 5.18 -20.99
N GLN A 376 18.58 4.50 -22.09
CA GLN A 376 18.46 5.07 -23.43
C GLN A 376 17.01 5.42 -23.80
N GLN A 377 16.05 4.56 -23.46
CA GLN A 377 14.63 4.84 -23.70
C GLN A 377 14.16 6.06 -22.89
N LEU A 378 14.52 6.13 -21.61
CA LEU A 378 14.18 7.25 -20.73
C LEU A 378 14.75 8.57 -21.26
N ASP A 379 16.00 8.58 -21.71
CA ASP A 379 16.64 9.75 -22.32
C ASP A 379 15.99 10.14 -23.66
N THR A 380 15.63 9.16 -24.49
CA THR A 380 15.11 9.43 -25.86
C THR A 380 13.65 9.84 -25.85
N ASP A 381 12.82 9.08 -25.13
CA ASP A 381 11.38 9.31 -24.96
C ASP A 381 10.88 8.53 -23.75
N HIS A 382 10.99 9.14 -22.58
CA HIS A 382 10.50 8.59 -21.31
C HIS A 382 8.99 8.30 -21.34
N THR A 383 8.18 8.98 -22.16
CA THR A 383 6.71 8.86 -22.12
C THR A 383 6.20 7.50 -22.60
N ILE A 384 7.02 6.73 -23.32
CA ILE A 384 6.74 5.34 -23.70
C ILE A 384 6.65 4.42 -22.47
N ILE A 385 7.42 4.72 -21.41
CA ILE A 385 7.41 3.96 -20.15
C ILE A 385 6.38 4.57 -19.20
N HIS A 386 5.49 3.75 -18.65
CA HIS A 386 4.43 4.20 -17.74
C HIS A 386 5.02 4.94 -16.52
N PRO A 387 4.43 6.05 -16.04
CA PRO A 387 4.97 6.86 -14.94
C PRO A 387 5.34 6.06 -13.69
N VAL A 388 4.47 5.13 -13.27
CA VAL A 388 4.75 4.20 -12.15
C VAL A 388 6.02 3.38 -12.40
N ASN A 389 6.20 2.82 -13.60
CA ASN A 389 7.41 2.05 -13.91
C ASN A 389 8.65 2.92 -14.08
N ARG A 390 8.50 4.20 -14.44
CA ARG A 390 9.63 5.14 -14.40
C ARG A 390 10.08 5.39 -12.97
N ALA A 391 9.13 5.58 -12.04
CA ALA A 391 9.41 5.67 -10.61
C ALA A 391 10.08 4.39 -10.09
N GLN A 392 9.52 3.22 -10.41
CA GLN A 392 10.12 1.91 -10.09
C GLN A 392 11.56 1.79 -10.60
N ILE A 393 11.82 2.14 -11.87
CA ILE A 393 13.16 2.03 -12.47
C ILE A 393 14.19 2.85 -11.68
N ILE A 394 13.81 4.05 -11.23
CA ILE A 394 14.69 4.92 -10.43
C ILE A 394 14.89 4.34 -9.04
N ASP A 395 13.80 3.98 -8.36
CA ASP A 395 13.80 3.44 -7.00
C ASP A 395 14.63 2.14 -6.93
N ASP A 396 14.30 1.16 -7.78
CA ASP A 396 15.05 -0.08 -7.90
C ASP A 396 16.53 0.17 -8.23
N ALA A 397 16.86 1.07 -9.17
CA ALA A 397 18.25 1.31 -9.52
C ALA A 397 19.07 1.88 -8.35
N LEU A 398 18.50 2.82 -7.59
CA LEU A 398 19.17 3.46 -6.46
C LEU A 398 19.35 2.48 -5.29
N ASP A 399 18.34 1.68 -4.96
CA ASP A 399 18.44 0.68 -3.88
C ASP A 399 19.26 -0.55 -4.26
N LEU A 400 19.19 -1.01 -5.50
CA LEU A 400 20.12 -2.04 -5.99
C LEU A 400 21.57 -1.54 -5.95
N ALA A 401 21.82 -0.27 -6.23
CA ALA A 401 23.16 0.29 -6.10
C ALA A 401 23.62 0.39 -4.65
N ARG A 402 22.71 0.81 -3.76
CA ARG A 402 22.95 0.82 -2.31
C ARG A 402 23.26 -0.57 -1.75
N ALA A 403 22.57 -1.60 -2.24
CA ALA A 403 22.82 -3.00 -1.89
C ALA A 403 24.03 -3.63 -2.62
N GLY A 404 24.75 -2.89 -3.47
CA GLY A 404 25.88 -3.39 -4.23
C GLY A 404 25.53 -4.34 -5.39
N GLN A 405 24.26 -4.45 -5.76
CA GLN A 405 23.74 -5.30 -6.84
C GLN A 405 23.67 -4.60 -8.21
N LEU A 406 23.86 -3.27 -8.24
CA LEU A 406 23.97 -2.47 -9.45
C LEU A 406 25.12 -1.46 -9.30
N PRO A 407 25.97 -1.25 -10.31
CA PRO A 407 26.97 -0.19 -10.24
C PRO A 407 26.31 1.20 -10.15
N TYR A 408 26.75 2.03 -9.20
CA TYR A 408 26.23 3.40 -9.01
C TYR A 408 26.23 4.25 -10.29
N HIS A 409 27.17 4.06 -11.22
CA HIS A 409 27.15 4.82 -12.47
C HIS A 409 25.92 4.51 -13.35
N LEU A 410 25.39 3.27 -13.32
CA LEU A 410 24.16 2.95 -14.03
C LEU A 410 22.95 3.55 -13.30
N ALA A 411 22.91 3.46 -11.97
CA ALA A 411 21.84 4.02 -11.17
C ALA A 411 21.73 5.54 -11.31
N LEU A 412 22.85 6.26 -11.18
CA LEU A 412 22.89 7.71 -11.38
C LEU A 412 22.56 8.09 -12.83
N ASN A 413 23.03 7.32 -13.82
CA ASN A 413 22.64 7.58 -15.22
C ASN A 413 21.13 7.41 -15.45
N ALA A 414 20.45 6.50 -14.73
CA ALA A 414 19.00 6.35 -14.81
C ALA A 414 18.23 7.56 -14.28
N THR A 415 18.87 8.47 -13.53
CA THR A 415 18.25 9.71 -13.03
C THR A 415 18.45 10.90 -13.97
N LEU A 416 19.38 10.83 -14.93
CA LEU A 416 19.76 11.98 -15.77
C LEU A 416 18.65 12.45 -16.73
N TYR A 417 17.70 11.57 -17.05
CA TYR A 417 16.55 11.93 -17.86
C TYR A 417 15.54 12.80 -17.08
N LEU A 418 15.65 12.93 -15.75
CA LEU A 418 14.68 13.72 -14.96
C LEU A 418 14.60 15.18 -15.39
N LYS A 419 15.64 15.73 -16.03
CA LYS A 419 15.62 17.07 -16.67
C LYS A 419 14.49 17.28 -17.70
N GLN A 420 13.89 16.21 -18.21
CA GLN A 420 12.75 16.21 -19.14
C GLN A 420 11.50 15.56 -18.52
N GLU A 421 11.54 15.19 -17.23
CA GLU A 421 10.41 14.60 -16.52
C GLU A 421 9.49 15.68 -15.94
N ASP A 422 8.19 15.56 -16.19
CA ASP A 422 7.15 16.45 -15.67
C ASP A 422 6.18 15.74 -14.71
N ASP A 423 6.25 14.40 -14.61
CA ASP A 423 5.38 13.62 -13.72
C ASP A 423 5.93 13.62 -12.28
N TYR A 424 5.02 13.75 -11.30
CA TYR A 424 5.36 13.75 -9.88
C TYR A 424 6.02 12.45 -9.43
N LEU A 425 5.61 11.30 -9.97
CA LEU A 425 6.01 10.01 -9.39
C LEU A 425 7.51 9.73 -9.53
N PRO A 426 8.12 9.86 -10.72
CA PRO A 426 9.54 9.55 -10.87
C PRO A 426 10.43 10.57 -10.16
N TRP A 427 9.99 11.84 -10.08
CA TRP A 427 10.69 12.85 -9.28
C TRP A 427 10.70 12.51 -7.80
N LYS A 428 9.58 12.09 -7.23
CA LYS A 428 9.51 11.73 -5.82
C LYS A 428 10.36 10.48 -5.50
N ALA A 429 10.32 9.44 -6.33
CA ALA A 429 11.20 8.27 -6.21
C ALA A 429 12.70 8.68 -6.26
N ALA A 430 13.06 9.56 -7.20
CA ALA A 430 14.42 10.08 -7.29
C ALA A 430 14.84 10.86 -6.04
N LEU A 431 14.02 11.79 -5.57
CA LEU A 431 14.31 12.59 -4.38
C LEU A 431 14.49 11.71 -3.14
N HIS A 432 13.68 10.65 -3.03
CA HIS A 432 13.81 9.66 -1.95
C HIS A 432 15.18 8.97 -1.97
N GLY A 433 15.54 8.29 -3.08
CA GLY A 433 16.81 7.57 -3.17
C GLY A 433 18.04 8.48 -3.16
N LEU A 434 17.96 9.68 -3.75
CA LEU A 434 19.05 10.66 -3.75
C LEU A 434 19.28 11.29 -2.37
N ALA A 435 18.24 11.41 -1.53
CA ALA A 435 18.37 11.92 -0.17
C ALA A 435 19.31 11.06 0.69
N PHE A 436 19.32 9.73 0.50
CA PHE A 436 20.28 8.86 1.16
C PHE A 436 21.72 9.23 0.77
N ILE A 437 21.99 9.36 -0.53
CA ILE A 437 23.33 9.70 -1.04
C ILE A 437 23.75 11.07 -0.51
N GLU A 438 22.87 12.07 -0.59
CA GLU A 438 23.09 13.41 -0.04
C GLU A 438 23.46 13.34 1.45
N ASN A 439 22.68 12.62 2.27
CA ASN A 439 22.94 12.49 3.70
C ASN A 439 24.30 11.85 3.99
N MET A 440 24.73 10.86 3.19
CA MET A 440 26.03 10.21 3.36
C MET A 440 27.20 11.12 2.99
N ILE A 441 27.04 11.99 1.99
CA ILE A 441 28.15 12.80 1.47
C ILE A 441 28.11 14.26 1.91
N CYS A 442 27.04 14.73 2.58
CA CYS A 442 26.86 16.16 2.92
C CYS A 442 27.98 16.75 3.78
N ARG A 443 28.72 15.90 4.50
CA ARG A 443 29.89 16.28 5.32
C ARG A 443 31.23 15.98 4.63
N SER A 444 31.23 15.59 3.37
CA SER A 444 32.42 15.27 2.58
C SER A 444 32.79 16.39 1.61
N ALA A 445 34.04 16.38 1.14
CA ALA A 445 34.49 17.32 0.10
C ALA A 445 33.74 17.16 -1.24
N ALA A 446 33.11 16.00 -1.48
CA ALA A 446 32.37 15.72 -2.70
C ALA A 446 31.00 16.42 -2.77
N TYR A 447 30.49 16.95 -1.64
CA TYR A 447 29.15 17.54 -1.59
C TYR A 447 29.00 18.79 -2.47
N GLY A 448 30.07 19.57 -2.64
CA GLY A 448 30.06 20.72 -3.55
C GLY A 448 29.76 20.30 -4.99
N THR A 449 30.42 19.24 -5.46
CA THR A 449 30.17 18.67 -6.79
C THR A 449 28.78 18.05 -6.89
N TRP A 450 28.32 17.35 -5.84
CA TRP A 450 26.97 16.79 -5.79
C TRP A 450 25.89 17.86 -6.02
N LYS A 451 25.95 18.97 -5.29
CA LYS A 451 24.96 20.05 -5.44
C LYS A 451 24.83 20.64 -6.83
N VAL A 452 25.93 20.68 -7.58
CA VAL A 452 25.97 21.29 -8.92
C VAL A 452 25.60 20.29 -10.01
N SER A 453 25.80 19.00 -9.77
CA SER A 453 25.54 17.94 -10.76
C SER A 453 24.17 17.26 -10.64
N THR A 454 23.45 17.49 -9.53
CA THR A 454 22.13 16.90 -9.25
C THR A 454 20.96 17.86 -9.47
N ILE A 455 21.24 19.12 -9.85
CA ILE A 455 20.30 20.14 -10.36
C ILE A 455 20.65 20.39 -11.82
#